data_AF-A0A3B8IWW2-F1
#
_entry.id   AF-A0A3B8IWW2-F1
#
_cell.length_a   1.000
_cell.length_b   1.000
_cell.length_c   1.000
_cell.angle_alpha   90.00
_cell.angle_beta   90.00
_cell.angle_gamma   90.00
#
_symmetry.space_group_name_H-M   'P 1'
#
loop_
_entity.id
_entity.type
_entity.pdbx_description
1 polymer ?
#
loop_
_entity_poly.entity_id
_entity_poly.type
_entity_poly.pdbx_seq_one_letter_code
_entity_poly.pdbx_strand_id
1 'polypeptide(L)'
;MECFNYYLANGALPSVGNATAPVAQFVDHPQQQYGFDAFNEALPNDYPEVLLQDSIPYRVAWKSQLALGEPSAQADSISFAIKGISDPATLSLSTPLGNYPVAQRGHDSYGVALPPQPEGEILAELLYTADANADPVVVGLLNVLAYAPEVRTVHIVPVGSANFLAAGAVKQRLDEIYAQGALTWNVEVEPAWDNRRWDLTLDGANLEESGLLTAYPPELRNCITRYQTSHSVNPNHYYLFLVPLAQGEGDLLGYMPRKRKFGFLFSNQLPQSIEAYAVAAAHELGHGAFRFDHWWTETGLPQGTTDNLMDYGGGTTLAKRQWEYIRNPQTVNTLGEEDEDAALTATPQISELADFRNEEGTYTFITPAKTLITLPHTLSEVYFSTGDNWSLQNECSGLYLLPIGTLAFFALEEEGEKNYFYAQKQCGNDQFMGYASANSDISYFDTISHTNLRSISMVSQPCAAPKPYSRYFRGNPMTCLWRNILRGIPNSTRAGAPWARLIF
;
A
#
# COMPACT_ATOMS: atom_id res chain seq x y z
N MET A 1 -32.78 -28.10 32.57
CA MET A 1 -33.85 -28.88 33.23
C MET A 1 -35.24 -28.53 32.67
N GLU A 2 -35.50 -27.29 32.27
CA GLU A 2 -36.82 -26.87 31.77
C GLU A 2 -37.23 -27.51 30.43
N CYS A 3 -36.32 -27.66 29.46
CA CYS A 3 -36.61 -28.36 28.19
C CYS A 3 -36.95 -29.85 28.37
N PHE A 4 -36.35 -30.50 29.38
CA PHE A 4 -36.61 -31.91 29.69
C PHE A 4 -38.00 -32.10 30.30
N ASN A 5 -38.42 -31.19 31.18
CA ASN A 5 -39.77 -31.19 31.74
C ASN A 5 -40.84 -30.88 30.67
N TYR A 6 -40.54 -30.02 29.71
CA TYR A 6 -41.45 -29.72 28.59
C TYR A 6 -41.67 -30.93 27.67
N TYR A 7 -40.59 -31.67 27.33
CA TYR A 7 -40.67 -32.88 26.50
C TYR A 7 -41.52 -33.98 27.17
N LEU A 8 -41.34 -34.19 28.47
CA LEU A 8 -42.12 -35.15 29.25
C LEU A 8 -43.61 -34.80 29.29
N ALA A 9 -43.96 -33.51 29.26
CA ALA A 9 -45.34 -33.05 29.30
C ALA A 9 -46.06 -33.08 27.94
N ASN A 10 -45.34 -32.82 26.83
CA ASN A 10 -45.96 -32.56 25.53
C ASN A 10 -45.63 -33.60 24.45
N GLY A 11 -44.77 -34.59 24.74
CA GLY A 11 -44.42 -35.66 23.80
C GLY A 11 -43.59 -35.21 22.58
N ALA A 12 -43.28 -33.92 22.48
CA ALA A 12 -42.42 -33.31 21.49
C ALA A 12 -41.65 -32.16 22.15
N LEU A 13 -40.42 -31.92 21.69
CA LEU A 13 -39.73 -30.66 21.98
C LEU A 13 -40.52 -29.53 21.27
N PRO A 14 -40.53 -28.30 21.82
CA PRO A 14 -41.10 -27.18 21.10
C PRO A 14 -40.48 -27.15 19.70
N SER A 15 -41.28 -27.01 18.65
CA SER A 15 -40.72 -26.74 17.33
C SER A 15 -39.92 -25.44 17.46
N VAL A 16 -38.60 -25.52 17.36
CA VAL A 16 -37.77 -24.34 17.10
C VAL A 16 -38.21 -23.90 15.71
N GLY A 17 -39.13 -22.94 15.65
CA GLY A 17 -39.45 -22.32 14.38
C GLY A 17 -38.13 -21.82 13.80
N ASN A 18 -37.83 -22.20 12.57
CA ASN A 18 -36.72 -21.66 11.78
C ASN A 18 -37.00 -20.19 11.41
N ALA A 19 -37.42 -19.36 12.37
CA ALA A 19 -37.24 -17.93 12.27
C ALA A 19 -35.77 -17.72 12.65
N THR A 20 -34.90 -17.68 11.64
CA THR A 20 -33.56 -17.09 11.82
C THR A 20 -33.75 -15.77 12.55
N ALA A 21 -33.15 -15.64 13.73
CA ALA A 21 -33.23 -14.41 14.49
C ALA A 21 -32.85 -13.23 13.57
N PRO A 22 -33.55 -12.10 13.66
CA PRO A 22 -33.29 -10.98 12.77
C PRO A 22 -31.86 -10.50 13.01
N VAL A 23 -31.06 -10.40 11.94
CA VAL A 23 -29.68 -9.90 11.96
C VAL A 23 -29.62 -8.67 11.08
N ALA A 24 -29.10 -7.57 11.62
CA ALA A 24 -28.91 -6.34 10.87
C ALA A 24 -27.60 -6.35 10.10
N GLN A 25 -27.60 -5.76 8.91
CA GLN A 25 -26.41 -5.46 8.16
C GLN A 25 -26.27 -3.94 8.08
N PHE A 26 -25.23 -3.38 8.71
CA PHE A 26 -24.92 -1.96 8.56
C PHE A 26 -24.44 -1.67 7.15
N VAL A 27 -24.87 -0.52 6.62
CA VAL A 27 -24.54 -0.04 5.28
C VAL A 27 -24.26 1.45 5.33
N ASP A 28 -23.67 1.98 4.25
CA ASP A 28 -23.42 3.41 4.10
C ASP A 28 -24.73 4.22 4.19
N HIS A 29 -24.63 5.43 4.74
CA HIS A 29 -25.74 6.38 4.73
C HIS A 29 -25.46 7.49 3.70
N PRO A 30 -26.39 7.79 2.76
CA PRO A 30 -26.19 8.85 1.76
C PRO A 30 -25.97 10.26 2.32
N GLN A 31 -26.23 10.45 3.61
CA GLN A 31 -26.07 11.72 4.33
C GLN A 31 -24.99 11.62 5.43
N GLN A 32 -24.24 10.51 5.50
CA GLN A 32 -23.13 10.42 6.44
C GLN A 32 -22.09 11.49 6.11
N GLN A 33 -21.49 12.06 7.15
CA GLN A 33 -20.44 13.07 7.02
C GLN A 33 -19.04 12.45 7.09
N TYR A 34 -18.92 11.30 7.77
CA TYR A 34 -17.65 10.62 8.00
C TYR A 34 -17.68 9.19 7.43
N GLY A 35 -16.59 8.47 7.61
CA GLY A 35 -16.33 7.18 6.98
C GLY A 35 -17.25 6.07 7.48
N PHE A 36 -17.56 5.15 6.57
CA PHE A 36 -18.20 3.88 6.86
C PHE A 36 -17.48 2.81 6.04
N ASP A 37 -17.01 1.76 6.71
CA ASP A 37 -16.29 0.64 6.12
C ASP A 37 -17.14 -0.62 6.34
N ALA A 38 -17.91 -0.96 5.32
CA ALA A 38 -18.80 -2.10 5.29
C ALA A 38 -18.00 -3.40 5.27
N PHE A 39 -18.53 -4.47 5.85
CA PHE A 39 -17.90 -5.79 5.76
C PHE A 39 -17.61 -6.18 4.30
N ASN A 40 -16.34 -6.43 3.99
CA ASN A 40 -15.87 -6.88 2.70
C ASN A 40 -15.48 -8.35 2.76
N GLU A 41 -16.23 -9.19 2.05
CA GLU A 41 -16.00 -10.65 1.99
C GLU A 41 -14.65 -11.02 1.38
N ALA A 42 -14.06 -10.16 0.54
CA ALA A 42 -12.75 -10.39 -0.04
C ALA A 42 -11.61 -10.10 0.95
N LEU A 43 -11.90 -9.35 2.03
CA LEU A 43 -10.94 -8.94 3.06
C LEU A 43 -11.46 -9.26 4.47
N PRO A 44 -11.82 -10.53 4.76
CA PRO A 44 -12.57 -10.87 5.96
C PRO A 44 -11.78 -10.69 7.26
N ASN A 45 -10.45 -10.58 7.18
CA ASN A 45 -9.56 -10.37 8.32
C ASN A 45 -9.57 -8.92 8.83
N ASP A 46 -10.06 -7.96 8.04
CA ASP A 46 -10.16 -6.54 8.44
C ASP A 46 -11.36 -6.29 9.37
N TYR A 47 -12.25 -7.28 9.51
CA TYR A 47 -13.51 -7.18 10.24
C TYR A 47 -13.57 -8.25 11.33
N PRO A 48 -13.65 -7.86 12.62
CA PRO A 48 -13.75 -8.81 13.72
C PRO A 48 -14.95 -9.76 13.55
N GLU A 49 -14.71 -11.06 13.73
CA GLU A 49 -15.75 -12.07 13.84
C GLU A 49 -16.20 -12.20 15.30
N VAL A 50 -17.51 -12.11 15.50
CA VAL A 50 -18.16 -12.30 16.80
C VAL A 50 -19.39 -13.17 16.64
N LEU A 51 -19.85 -13.79 17.73
CA LEU A 51 -21.10 -14.55 17.76
C LEU A 51 -22.20 -13.69 18.36
N LEU A 52 -23.22 -13.37 17.57
CA LEU A 52 -24.49 -12.87 18.09
C LEU A 52 -25.29 -14.04 18.66
N GLN A 53 -25.97 -13.81 19.79
CA GLN A 53 -26.88 -14.78 20.40
C GLN A 53 -26.23 -16.18 20.56
N ASP A 54 -24.95 -16.19 20.94
CA ASP A 54 -24.10 -17.36 21.17
C ASP A 54 -23.90 -18.31 19.98
N SER A 55 -24.45 -18.01 18.80
CA SER A 55 -24.53 -19.00 17.71
C SER A 55 -24.53 -18.45 16.30
N ILE A 56 -24.69 -17.14 16.11
CA ILE A 56 -24.78 -16.50 14.79
C ILE A 56 -23.48 -15.76 14.49
N PRO A 57 -22.63 -16.24 13.57
CA PRO A 57 -21.44 -15.53 13.15
C PRO A 57 -21.79 -14.16 12.56
N TYR A 58 -21.06 -13.15 12.99
CA TYR A 58 -21.28 -11.77 12.60
C TYR A 58 -19.96 -11.06 12.37
N ARG A 59 -19.89 -10.25 11.31
CA ARG A 59 -18.73 -9.43 10.98
C ARG A 59 -19.03 -7.98 11.31
N VAL A 60 -18.21 -7.39 12.17
CA VAL A 60 -18.42 -6.04 12.67
C VAL A 60 -17.85 -5.03 11.68
N ALA A 61 -18.73 -4.19 11.12
CA ALA A 61 -18.36 -3.06 10.26
C ALA A 61 -17.80 -1.89 11.10
N TRP A 62 -17.21 -0.91 10.43
CA TRP A 62 -16.63 0.27 11.08
C TRP A 62 -17.32 1.56 10.63
N LYS A 63 -17.46 2.49 11.57
CA LYS A 63 -17.90 3.88 11.34
C LYS A 63 -16.88 4.81 11.98
N SER A 64 -16.50 5.88 11.29
CA SER A 64 -15.75 6.97 11.92
C SER A 64 -16.63 8.18 12.19
N GLN A 65 -16.17 9.07 13.09
CA GLN A 65 -16.75 10.37 13.34
C GLN A 65 -15.78 11.29 14.10
N LEU A 66 -16.13 12.58 14.25
CA LEU A 66 -15.44 13.43 15.21
C LEU A 66 -15.75 13.03 16.66
N ALA A 67 -14.74 13.17 17.52
CA ALA A 67 -14.83 12.93 18.94
C ALA A 67 -15.75 13.94 19.64
N LEU A 68 -16.40 13.47 20.70
CA LEU A 68 -17.20 14.28 21.60
C LEU A 68 -16.34 15.38 22.24
N GLY A 69 -16.85 16.62 22.19
CA GLY A 69 -16.17 17.80 22.73
C GLY A 69 -15.47 18.65 21.67
N GLU A 70 -15.32 18.13 20.44
CA GLU A 70 -14.75 18.89 19.34
C GLU A 70 -15.74 19.96 18.83
N PRO A 71 -15.28 21.18 18.50
CA PRO A 71 -16.17 22.30 18.15
C PRO A 71 -17.12 22.05 16.99
N SER A 72 -16.75 21.17 16.07
CA SER A 72 -17.53 20.81 14.87
C SER A 72 -18.18 19.43 14.96
N ALA A 73 -18.07 18.73 16.09
CA ALA A 73 -18.68 17.41 16.25
C ALA A 73 -20.21 17.52 16.30
N GLN A 74 -20.86 16.78 15.40
CA GLN A 74 -22.31 16.70 15.29
C GLN A 74 -22.73 15.24 15.16
N ALA A 75 -24.02 14.96 15.38
CA ALA A 75 -24.52 13.62 15.16
C ALA A 75 -24.36 13.21 13.69
N ASP A 76 -23.87 12.00 13.45
CA ASP A 76 -23.70 11.45 12.11
C ASP A 76 -24.74 10.37 11.82
N SER A 77 -25.03 10.18 10.54
CA SER A 77 -26.06 9.26 10.09
C SER A 77 -25.51 7.85 9.93
N ILE A 78 -26.25 6.86 10.44
CA ILE A 78 -26.00 5.43 10.29
C ILE A 78 -27.17 4.80 9.56
N SER A 79 -26.90 3.86 8.65
CA SER A 79 -27.92 3.00 8.04
C SER A 79 -27.68 1.55 8.39
N PHE A 80 -28.76 0.78 8.44
CA PHE A 80 -28.69 -0.67 8.39
C PHE A 80 -29.94 -1.27 7.76
N ALA A 81 -29.82 -2.51 7.30
CA ALA A 81 -30.93 -3.31 6.81
C ALA A 81 -31.20 -4.48 7.76
N ILE A 82 -32.47 -4.71 8.14
CA ILE A 82 -32.88 -5.85 8.97
C ILE A 82 -34.24 -6.37 8.50
N LYS A 83 -34.35 -7.68 8.30
CA LYS A 83 -35.57 -8.33 7.81
C LYS A 83 -36.46 -8.77 8.95
N GLY A 84 -37.77 -8.80 8.70
CA GLY A 84 -38.75 -9.37 9.63
C GLY A 84 -39.10 -8.46 10.80
N ILE A 85 -38.60 -7.23 10.81
CA ILE A 85 -39.02 -6.18 11.75
C ILE A 85 -40.00 -5.25 11.03
N SER A 86 -41.17 -5.02 11.61
CA SER A 86 -42.18 -4.11 11.04
C SER A 86 -42.31 -2.81 11.81
N ASP A 87 -41.99 -2.81 13.11
CA ASP A 87 -42.11 -1.63 13.98
C ASP A 87 -40.72 -1.13 14.40
N PRO A 88 -40.25 0.03 13.91
CA PRO A 88 -38.96 0.58 14.29
C PRO A 88 -38.83 0.91 15.78
N ALA A 89 -39.95 1.09 16.51
CA ALA A 89 -39.91 1.34 17.96
C ALA A 89 -39.40 0.13 18.76
N THR A 90 -39.37 -1.05 18.15
CA THR A 90 -38.75 -2.26 18.72
C THR A 90 -37.23 -2.28 18.58
N LEU A 91 -36.64 -1.31 17.88
CA LEU A 91 -35.20 -1.20 17.65
C LEU A 91 -34.61 0.02 18.36
N SER A 92 -33.43 -0.14 18.93
CA SER A 92 -32.63 0.99 19.43
C SER A 92 -31.14 0.73 19.21
N LEU A 93 -30.38 1.77 18.96
CA LEU A 93 -28.91 1.70 18.94
C LEU A 93 -28.38 2.09 20.31
N SER A 94 -27.71 1.17 20.98
CA SER A 94 -27.10 1.37 22.29
C SER A 94 -25.62 1.68 22.17
N THR A 95 -25.15 2.60 23.00
CA THR A 95 -23.74 2.95 23.18
C THR A 95 -23.49 3.19 24.68
N PRO A 96 -22.23 3.35 25.11
CA PRO A 96 -21.92 3.74 26.49
C PRO A 96 -22.59 5.07 26.94
N LEU A 97 -22.98 5.94 26.00
CA LEU A 97 -23.65 7.20 26.29
C LEU A 97 -25.18 7.11 26.37
N GLY A 98 -25.77 5.98 25.95
CA GLY A 98 -27.22 5.74 26.02
C GLY A 98 -27.79 5.07 24.77
N ASN A 99 -29.12 5.02 24.74
CA ASN A 99 -29.90 4.40 23.66
C ASN A 99 -30.49 5.46 22.74
N TYR A 100 -30.36 5.24 21.44
CA TYR A 100 -30.83 6.14 20.40
C TYR A 100 -31.97 5.51 19.59
N PRO A 101 -33.04 6.27 19.30
CA PRO A 101 -34.19 5.75 18.57
C PRO A 101 -33.82 5.48 17.11
N VAL A 102 -34.40 4.41 16.58
CA VAL A 102 -34.27 4.02 15.17
C VAL A 102 -35.44 4.58 14.37
N ALA A 103 -35.15 5.08 13.17
CA ALA A 103 -36.16 5.52 12.21
C ALA A 103 -36.19 4.60 10.99
N GLN A 104 -37.39 4.25 10.53
CA GLN A 104 -37.56 3.50 9.29
C GLN A 104 -37.37 4.42 8.06
N ARG A 105 -36.60 3.94 7.08
CA ARG A 105 -36.25 4.66 5.84
C ARG A 105 -36.77 3.97 4.57
N GLY A 106 -37.02 2.67 4.66
CA GLY A 106 -37.60 1.84 3.62
C GLY A 106 -38.21 0.58 4.23
N HIS A 107 -38.57 -0.41 3.41
CA HIS A 107 -39.20 -1.65 3.90
C HIS A 107 -38.36 -2.33 4.99
N ASP A 108 -37.14 -2.77 4.63
CA ASP A 108 -36.18 -3.40 5.54
C ASP A 108 -35.02 -2.47 5.93
N SER A 109 -35.12 -1.16 5.62
CA SER A 109 -34.03 -0.20 5.78
C SER A 109 -34.35 0.81 6.88
N TYR A 110 -33.38 1.04 7.75
CA TYR A 110 -33.49 1.89 8.93
C TYR A 110 -32.27 2.81 9.05
N GLY A 111 -32.39 3.83 9.90
CA GLY A 111 -31.27 4.69 10.23
C GLY A 111 -31.35 5.29 11.63
N VAL A 112 -30.20 5.76 12.08
CA VAL A 112 -29.99 6.35 13.41
C VAL A 112 -29.12 7.58 13.26
N ALA A 113 -29.45 8.65 13.98
CA ALA A 113 -28.54 9.77 14.20
C ALA A 113 -27.69 9.45 15.43
N LEU A 114 -26.43 9.07 15.22
CA LEU A 114 -25.49 8.75 16.30
C LEU A 114 -24.80 10.04 16.76
N PRO A 115 -24.99 10.49 18.02
CA PRO A 115 -24.24 11.61 18.56
C PRO A 115 -22.74 11.31 18.67
N PRO A 116 -21.88 12.36 18.69
CA PRO A 116 -20.45 12.20 18.91
C PRO A 116 -20.15 11.37 20.15
N GLN A 117 -19.25 10.40 20.00
CA GLN A 117 -18.81 9.51 21.08
C GLN A 117 -17.45 9.96 21.63
N PRO A 118 -17.06 9.55 22.85
CA PRO A 118 -15.73 9.85 23.39
C PRO A 118 -14.63 9.40 22.43
N GLU A 119 -13.50 10.13 22.40
CA GLU A 119 -12.37 9.77 21.55
C GLU A 119 -11.91 8.32 21.78
N GLY A 120 -11.66 7.62 20.68
CA GLY A 120 -11.27 6.21 20.68
C GLY A 120 -12.34 5.31 20.07
N GLU A 121 -12.24 4.02 20.38
CA GLU A 121 -13.15 2.98 19.89
C GLU A 121 -14.25 2.70 20.90
N ILE A 122 -15.50 2.67 20.41
CA ILE A 122 -16.64 2.12 21.14
C ILE A 122 -17.38 1.10 20.27
N LEU A 123 -18.04 0.15 20.94
CA LEU A 123 -18.96 -0.77 20.30
C LEU A 123 -20.39 -0.23 20.42
N ALA A 124 -21.06 -0.05 19.29
CA ALA A 124 -22.48 0.26 19.24
C ALA A 124 -23.27 -1.03 18.98
N GLU A 125 -24.30 -1.26 19.79
CA GLU A 125 -25.12 -2.46 19.76
C GLU A 125 -26.52 -2.12 19.23
N LEU A 126 -26.96 -2.77 18.15
CA LEU A 126 -28.35 -2.69 17.74
C LEU A 126 -29.16 -3.69 18.54
N LEU A 127 -30.08 -3.18 19.35
CA LEU A 127 -30.95 -3.95 20.22
C LEU A 127 -32.33 -4.11 19.59
N TYR A 128 -32.87 -5.32 19.65
CA TYR A 128 -34.25 -5.63 19.31
C TYR A 128 -35.03 -6.06 20.56
N THR A 129 -36.18 -5.43 20.77
CA THR A 129 -37.07 -5.68 21.90
C THR A 129 -38.46 -6.01 21.37
N ALA A 130 -38.85 -7.29 21.42
CA ALA A 130 -40.09 -7.77 20.81
C ALA A 130 -41.37 -7.16 21.41
N ASP A 131 -41.36 -6.89 22.72
CA ASP A 131 -42.42 -6.17 23.44
C ASP A 131 -41.86 -5.48 24.69
N ALA A 132 -42.64 -4.60 25.31
CA ALA A 132 -42.21 -3.76 26.44
C ALA A 132 -41.71 -4.52 27.68
N ASN A 133 -41.97 -5.83 27.79
CA ASN A 133 -41.56 -6.66 28.93
C ASN A 133 -40.48 -7.67 28.56
N ALA A 134 -40.06 -7.75 27.29
CA ALA A 134 -39.02 -8.64 26.84
C ALA A 134 -37.62 -8.06 27.10
N ASP A 135 -36.67 -8.93 27.45
CA ASP A 135 -35.26 -8.55 27.51
C ASP A 135 -34.75 -8.24 26.09
N PRO A 136 -34.06 -7.11 25.88
CA PRO A 136 -33.50 -6.77 24.58
C PRO A 136 -32.45 -7.78 24.13
N VAL A 137 -32.43 -8.07 22.82
CA VAL A 137 -31.45 -8.97 22.21
C VAL A 137 -30.58 -8.19 21.22
N VAL A 138 -29.27 -8.43 21.23
CA VAL A 138 -28.36 -7.84 20.24
C VAL A 138 -28.58 -8.52 18.88
N VAL A 139 -28.90 -7.69 17.88
CA VAL A 139 -29.18 -8.13 16.50
C VAL A 139 -28.21 -7.53 15.49
N GLY A 140 -27.29 -6.67 15.92
CA GLY A 140 -26.23 -6.13 15.10
C GLY A 140 -25.18 -5.40 15.94
N LEU A 141 -23.97 -5.34 15.43
CA LEU A 141 -22.84 -4.67 16.06
C LEU A 141 -22.14 -3.76 15.06
N LEU A 142 -21.68 -2.60 15.55
CA LEU A 142 -20.94 -1.62 14.77
C LEU A 142 -19.82 -1.04 15.62
N ASN A 143 -18.58 -1.10 15.14
CA ASN A 143 -17.49 -0.39 15.78
C ASN A 143 -17.52 1.08 15.35
N VAL A 144 -17.44 1.98 16.32
CA VAL A 144 -17.40 3.42 16.08
C VAL A 144 -16.07 3.97 16.58
N LEU A 145 -15.31 4.56 15.65
CA LEU A 145 -14.04 5.21 15.91
C LEU A 145 -14.27 6.73 15.92
N ALA A 146 -14.20 7.32 17.11
CA ALA A 146 -14.32 8.76 17.28
C ALA A 146 -12.94 9.39 17.40
N TYR A 147 -12.76 10.50 16.70
CA TYR A 147 -11.44 11.02 16.38
C TYR A 147 -11.31 12.51 16.72
N ALA A 148 -10.19 12.91 17.32
CA ALA A 148 -9.77 14.31 17.28
C ALA A 148 -9.53 14.75 15.80
N PRO A 149 -9.87 16.00 15.44
CA PRO A 149 -9.70 16.51 14.09
C PRO A 149 -8.22 16.68 13.76
N GLU A 150 -7.86 16.35 12.52
CA GLU A 150 -6.51 16.59 12.00
C GLU A 150 -6.57 17.62 10.86
N VAL A 151 -5.60 18.53 10.82
CA VAL A 151 -5.50 19.57 9.78
C VAL A 151 -4.12 19.50 9.14
N ARG A 152 -4.07 19.42 7.80
CA ARG A 152 -2.82 19.47 7.03
C ARG A 152 -2.90 20.56 5.96
N THR A 153 -1.74 21.06 5.55
CA THR A 153 -1.65 22.10 4.51
C THR A 153 -0.99 21.53 3.26
N VAL A 154 -1.60 21.77 2.11
CA VAL A 154 -1.03 21.51 0.79
C VAL A 154 -0.98 22.79 -0.02
N HIS A 155 0.16 23.04 -0.63
CA HIS A 155 0.38 24.10 -1.61
C HIS A 155 0.26 23.53 -3.01
N ILE A 156 -0.59 24.13 -3.82
CA ILE A 156 -0.72 23.84 -5.24
C ILE A 156 0.16 24.85 -5.98
N VAL A 157 1.16 24.37 -6.70
CA VAL A 157 2.19 25.19 -7.36
C VAL A 157 2.04 25.08 -8.87
N PRO A 158 1.39 26.03 -9.55
CA PRO A 158 1.32 26.05 -11.00
C PRO A 158 2.70 26.37 -11.58
N VAL A 159 3.22 25.54 -12.48
CA VAL A 159 4.54 25.77 -13.09
C VAL A 159 4.40 26.20 -14.55
N GLY A 160 5.05 27.30 -14.91
CA GLY A 160 4.97 27.87 -16.26
C GLY A 160 3.57 28.40 -16.60
N SER A 161 3.00 27.96 -17.72
CA SER A 161 1.68 28.38 -18.19
C SER A 161 0.53 27.49 -17.71
N ALA A 162 0.80 26.55 -16.78
CA ALA A 162 -0.25 25.76 -16.16
C ALA A 162 -1.20 26.70 -15.40
N ASN A 163 -2.46 26.76 -15.81
CA ASN A 163 -3.47 27.57 -15.14
C ASN A 163 -4.25 26.70 -14.16
N PHE A 164 -4.26 27.09 -12.90
CA PHE A 164 -5.09 26.45 -11.88
C PHE A 164 -6.33 27.32 -11.59
N LEU A 165 -7.52 26.80 -11.90
CA LEU A 165 -8.79 27.56 -11.80
C LEU A 165 -9.77 27.03 -10.74
N ALA A 166 -9.35 26.12 -9.85
CA ALA A 166 -10.31 25.32 -9.07
C ALA A 166 -9.94 25.06 -7.59
N ALA A 167 -9.23 25.99 -6.93
CA ALA A 167 -8.78 25.82 -5.53
C ALA A 167 -9.87 25.38 -4.55
N GLY A 168 -11.02 26.06 -4.59
CA GLY A 168 -12.14 25.77 -3.69
C GLY A 168 -12.71 24.38 -3.90
N ALA A 169 -12.77 23.91 -5.15
CA ALA A 169 -13.31 22.60 -5.46
C ALA A 169 -12.32 21.47 -5.11
N VAL A 170 -11.02 21.68 -5.32
CA VAL A 170 -9.99 20.73 -4.85
C VAL A 170 -10.02 20.62 -3.33
N LYS A 171 -10.11 21.76 -2.62
CA LYS A 171 -10.26 21.77 -1.16
C LYS A 171 -11.50 20.99 -0.72
N GLN A 172 -12.66 21.33 -1.27
CA GLN A 172 -13.91 20.67 -0.93
C GLN A 172 -13.79 19.16 -1.10
N ARG A 173 -13.26 18.71 -2.24
CA ARG A 173 -13.17 17.29 -2.53
C ARG A 173 -12.14 16.56 -1.67
N LEU A 174 -10.98 17.17 -1.40
CA LEU A 174 -10.02 16.65 -0.43
C LEU A 174 -10.65 16.51 0.96
N ASP A 175 -11.40 17.51 1.41
CA ASP A 175 -12.10 17.45 2.70
C ASP A 175 -13.16 16.35 2.72
N GLU A 176 -13.95 16.17 1.65
CA GLU A 176 -14.95 15.10 1.54
C GLU A 176 -14.32 13.70 1.62
N ILE A 177 -13.22 13.49 0.90
CA ILE A 177 -12.51 12.20 0.87
C ILE A 177 -11.91 11.90 2.25
N TYR A 178 -11.18 12.86 2.80
CA TYR A 178 -10.41 12.65 4.02
C TYR A 178 -11.19 12.89 5.31
N ALA A 179 -12.42 13.42 5.24
CA ALA A 179 -13.36 13.42 6.35
C ALA A 179 -13.57 12.00 6.88
N GLN A 180 -13.43 10.96 6.06
CA GLN A 180 -13.48 9.57 6.50
C GLN A 180 -12.48 9.24 7.62
N GLY A 181 -11.34 9.93 7.68
CA GLY A 181 -10.35 9.86 8.78
C GLY A 181 -10.36 11.06 9.73
N ALA A 182 -11.41 11.89 9.69
CA ALA A 182 -11.52 13.16 10.42
C ALA A 182 -10.38 14.16 10.11
N LEU A 183 -9.89 14.16 8.87
CA LEU A 183 -8.88 15.08 8.39
C LEU A 183 -9.50 16.16 7.48
N THR A 184 -9.03 17.39 7.63
CA THR A 184 -9.30 18.50 6.70
C THR A 184 -8.00 19.06 6.11
N TRP A 185 -8.09 19.55 4.88
CA TRP A 185 -6.99 20.18 4.18
C TRP A 185 -7.15 21.70 4.13
N ASN A 186 -6.10 22.42 4.49
CA ASN A 186 -5.87 23.78 4.04
C ASN A 186 -5.19 23.73 2.67
N VAL A 187 -5.84 24.28 1.64
CA VAL A 187 -5.35 24.30 0.26
C VAL A 187 -4.95 25.72 -0.10
N GLU A 188 -3.67 25.93 -0.33
CA GLU A 188 -3.10 27.22 -0.73
C GLU A 188 -2.64 27.13 -2.18
N VAL A 189 -3.04 28.09 -3.02
CA VAL A 189 -2.57 28.16 -4.41
C VAL A 189 -1.48 29.19 -4.49
N GLU A 190 -0.29 28.73 -4.87
CA GLU A 190 0.85 29.61 -5.08
C GLU A 190 0.70 30.39 -6.40
N PRO A 191 1.30 31.59 -6.49
CA PRO A 191 1.47 32.27 -7.77
C PRO A 191 2.18 31.36 -8.78
N ALA A 192 1.80 31.46 -10.05
CA ALA A 192 2.43 30.67 -11.11
C ALA A 192 3.95 30.90 -11.11
N TRP A 193 4.70 29.79 -11.01
CA TRP A 193 6.15 29.80 -10.97
C TRP A 193 6.72 29.67 -12.38
N ASP A 194 7.11 30.80 -12.97
CA ASP A 194 7.68 30.85 -14.32
C ASP A 194 9.18 30.49 -14.31
N ASN A 195 9.48 29.19 -14.28
CA ASN A 195 10.86 28.69 -14.34
C ASN A 195 11.02 27.53 -15.31
N ARG A 196 11.11 27.80 -16.61
CA ARG A 196 11.26 26.76 -17.65
C ARG A 196 12.57 25.95 -17.59
N ARG A 197 13.50 26.23 -16.67
CA ARG A 197 14.77 25.49 -16.55
C ARG A 197 14.65 24.22 -15.70
N TRP A 198 13.46 23.94 -15.15
CA TRP A 198 13.20 22.67 -14.48
C TRP A 198 13.09 21.52 -15.49
N ASP A 199 12.48 21.80 -16.65
CA ASP A 199 12.30 20.92 -17.80
C ASP A 199 13.62 20.87 -18.59
N LEU A 200 14.35 19.77 -18.43
CA LEU A 200 15.71 19.61 -18.96
C LEU A 200 15.69 19.21 -20.43
N THR A 201 14.69 18.42 -20.82
CA THR A 201 14.50 17.90 -22.18
C THR A 201 13.54 18.74 -23.03
N LEU A 202 12.87 19.73 -22.43
CA LEU A 202 11.93 20.66 -23.06
C LEU A 202 10.66 19.99 -23.62
N ASP A 203 10.29 18.85 -23.06
CA ASP A 203 9.12 18.06 -23.42
C ASP A 203 8.13 17.86 -22.27
N GLY A 204 8.41 18.43 -21.09
CA GLY A 204 7.63 18.26 -19.87
C GLY A 204 8.21 17.15 -19.00
N ALA A 205 7.54 16.86 -17.88
CA ALA A 205 8.04 15.94 -16.86
C ALA A 205 8.28 14.54 -17.42
N ASN A 206 9.55 14.20 -17.59
CA ASN A 206 10.02 12.87 -17.93
C ASN A 206 10.24 12.06 -16.63
N LEU A 207 9.70 10.83 -16.62
CA LEU A 207 9.72 9.93 -15.47
C LEU A 207 10.79 8.84 -15.61
N GLU A 208 11.54 8.81 -16.71
CA GLU A 208 12.70 7.94 -16.88
C GLU A 208 13.73 8.22 -15.77
N GLU A 209 14.15 7.15 -15.11
CA GLU A 209 15.04 7.25 -13.96
C GLU A 209 16.48 7.63 -14.35
N SER A 210 17.16 8.37 -13.46
CA SER A 210 18.64 8.33 -13.42
C SER A 210 19.09 7.51 -12.21
N GLY A 211 18.93 6.20 -12.29
CA GLY A 211 19.64 5.23 -11.46
C GLY A 211 19.18 5.10 -9.99
N LEU A 212 18.73 3.89 -9.68
CA LEU A 212 18.81 3.05 -8.47
C LEU A 212 18.55 3.60 -7.05
N LEU A 213 18.51 4.91 -6.77
CA LEU A 213 18.44 5.43 -5.39
C LEU A 213 17.73 6.80 -5.26
N THR A 214 16.81 7.16 -6.15
CA THR A 214 16.15 8.46 -6.06
C THR A 214 14.64 8.36 -6.23
N ALA A 215 13.90 8.59 -5.15
CA ALA A 215 12.44 8.78 -5.13
C ALA A 215 11.88 9.80 -6.14
N TYR A 216 12.71 10.52 -6.89
CA TYR A 216 12.23 11.40 -7.95
C TYR A 216 13.11 11.24 -9.18
N PRO A 217 12.49 11.04 -10.36
CA PRO A 217 13.15 11.19 -11.65
C PRO A 217 13.93 12.52 -11.76
N PRO A 218 14.95 12.59 -12.63
CA PRO A 218 15.87 13.73 -12.70
C PRO A 218 15.18 15.07 -12.88
N GLU A 219 14.14 15.10 -13.71
CA GLU A 219 13.37 16.30 -14.00
C GLU A 219 12.53 16.78 -12.82
N LEU A 220 11.82 15.84 -12.18
CA LEU A 220 11.04 16.12 -10.97
C LEU A 220 11.95 16.63 -9.84
N ARG A 221 13.11 16.00 -9.66
CA ARG A 221 14.13 16.43 -8.70
C ARG A 221 14.68 17.82 -9.02
N ASN A 222 14.91 18.13 -10.30
CA ASN A 222 15.36 19.44 -10.74
C ASN A 222 14.29 20.50 -10.48
N CYS A 223 13.01 20.19 -10.71
CA CYS A 223 11.87 21.04 -10.36
C CYS A 223 11.84 21.38 -8.86
N ILE A 224 11.87 20.35 -8.00
CA ILE A 224 11.89 20.52 -6.54
C ILE A 224 13.09 21.37 -6.10
N THR A 225 14.30 21.01 -6.56
CA THR A 225 15.55 21.69 -6.18
C THR A 225 15.52 23.17 -6.57
N ARG A 226 15.04 23.48 -7.77
CA ARG A 226 14.92 24.86 -8.25
C ARG A 226 13.87 25.64 -7.46
N TYR A 227 12.73 25.03 -7.16
CA TYR A 227 11.69 25.68 -6.38
C TYR A 227 12.20 26.01 -4.97
N GLN A 228 12.88 25.08 -4.31
CA GLN A 228 13.51 25.28 -3.00
C GLN A 228 14.65 26.31 -3.00
N THR A 229 15.31 26.52 -4.15
CA THR A 229 16.36 27.54 -4.27
C THR A 229 15.77 28.96 -4.32
N SER A 230 14.56 29.13 -4.85
CA SER A 230 13.91 30.44 -4.96
C SER A 230 12.80 30.69 -3.92
N HIS A 231 12.36 29.66 -3.19
CA HIS A 231 11.26 29.76 -2.21
C HIS A 231 11.61 29.06 -0.90
N SER A 232 11.11 29.62 0.20
CA SER A 232 11.14 28.94 1.50
C SER A 232 10.00 27.94 1.57
N VAL A 233 10.32 26.66 1.73
CA VAL A 233 9.32 25.59 1.92
C VAL A 233 9.10 25.31 3.39
N ASN A 234 7.85 25.13 3.80
CA ASN A 234 7.52 24.72 5.16
C ASN A 234 7.75 23.19 5.29
N PRO A 235 8.55 22.73 6.26
CA PRO A 235 8.83 21.30 6.43
C PRO A 235 7.60 20.46 6.78
N ASN A 236 6.54 21.07 7.30
CA ASN A 236 5.30 20.41 7.73
C ASN A 236 4.18 20.51 6.69
N HIS A 237 4.42 21.15 5.55
CA HIS A 237 3.43 21.30 4.47
C HIS A 237 3.78 20.39 3.28
N TYR A 238 2.75 20.09 2.49
CA TYR A 238 2.84 19.34 1.25
C TYR A 238 2.77 20.30 0.06
N TYR A 239 3.29 19.87 -1.09
CA TYR A 239 3.41 20.68 -2.29
C TYR A 239 3.09 19.81 -3.50
N LEU A 240 2.10 20.19 -4.30
CA LEU A 240 1.75 19.55 -5.56
C LEU A 240 2.07 20.49 -6.71
N PHE A 241 3.05 20.13 -7.54
CA PHE A 241 3.44 20.89 -8.73
C PHE A 241 2.55 20.52 -9.91
N LEU A 242 1.95 21.52 -10.57
CA LEU A 242 1.30 21.30 -11.85
C LEU A 242 2.30 21.51 -12.97
N VAL A 243 2.58 20.42 -13.68
CA VAL A 243 3.51 20.39 -14.81
C VAL A 243 2.88 19.60 -15.96
N PRO A 244 3.24 19.83 -17.23
CA PRO A 244 2.93 18.87 -18.29
C PRO A 244 3.77 17.59 -18.11
N LEU A 245 3.20 16.43 -18.41
CA LEU A 245 3.91 15.16 -18.57
C LEU A 245 4.54 15.06 -19.96
N ALA A 246 5.73 14.47 -20.04
CA ALA A 246 6.42 14.24 -21.31
C ALA A 246 5.65 13.28 -22.22
N GLN A 247 5.90 13.36 -23.53
CA GLN A 247 5.31 12.42 -24.49
C GLN A 247 5.95 11.04 -24.33
N GLY A 248 5.12 9.98 -24.26
CA GLY A 248 5.60 8.59 -24.16
C GLY A 248 5.52 8.00 -22.75
N GLU A 249 5.24 8.82 -21.74
CA GLU A 249 5.10 8.42 -20.32
C GLU A 249 3.73 7.78 -19.96
N GLY A 250 2.91 7.49 -20.97
CA GLY A 250 1.55 6.95 -20.77
C GLY A 250 0.53 7.98 -20.25
N ASP A 251 -0.51 7.46 -19.59
CA ASP A 251 -1.70 8.22 -19.14
C ASP A 251 -1.69 8.45 -17.61
N LEU A 252 -0.53 8.80 -17.04
CA LEU A 252 -0.40 9.08 -15.61
C LEU A 252 -1.01 10.44 -15.25
N LEU A 253 -1.78 10.49 -14.15
CA LEU A 253 -2.40 11.72 -13.67
C LEU A 253 -1.54 12.49 -12.66
N GLY A 254 -0.65 11.77 -11.95
CA GLY A 254 0.23 12.34 -10.95
C GLY A 254 1.40 11.42 -10.61
N TYR A 255 2.28 11.94 -9.75
CA TYR A 255 3.44 11.22 -9.20
C TYR A 255 3.78 11.78 -7.83
N MET A 256 3.68 10.96 -6.78
CA MET A 256 4.10 11.32 -5.43
C MET A 256 4.59 10.08 -4.69
N PRO A 257 5.89 9.98 -4.42
CA PRO A 257 6.42 8.85 -3.67
C PRO A 257 5.94 8.87 -2.23
N ARG A 258 5.81 7.67 -1.65
CA ARG A 258 5.41 7.51 -0.25
C ARG A 258 6.33 8.27 0.69
N LYS A 259 5.78 8.85 1.76
CA LYS A 259 6.52 9.61 2.79
C LYS A 259 7.26 10.85 2.26
N ARG A 260 6.93 11.32 1.06
CA ARG A 260 7.46 12.58 0.53
C ARG A 260 6.43 13.70 0.64
N LYS A 261 6.93 14.93 0.59
CA LYS A 261 6.10 16.14 0.69
C LYS A 261 5.90 16.87 -0.63
N PHE A 262 6.62 16.46 -1.67
CA PHE A 262 6.50 17.01 -3.01
C PHE A 262 5.83 15.97 -3.91
N GLY A 263 4.77 16.35 -4.60
CA GLY A 263 4.12 15.54 -5.61
C GLY A 263 3.90 16.35 -6.87
N PHE A 264 3.49 15.67 -7.93
CA PHE A 264 3.27 16.25 -9.23
C PHE A 264 1.90 15.85 -9.73
N LEU A 265 1.23 16.78 -10.41
CA LEU A 265 -0.01 16.54 -11.13
C LEU A 265 0.19 16.96 -12.58
N PHE A 266 -0.16 16.06 -13.49
CA PHE A 266 0.16 16.19 -14.89
C PHE A 266 -0.93 16.92 -15.67
N SER A 267 -0.75 18.24 -15.80
CA SER A 267 -1.75 19.18 -16.33
C SER A 267 -2.28 18.85 -17.73
N ASN A 268 -1.52 18.15 -18.57
CA ASN A 268 -1.93 17.72 -19.91
C ASN A 268 -2.63 16.34 -19.94
N GLN A 269 -2.58 15.58 -18.84
CA GLN A 269 -3.20 14.26 -18.70
C GLN A 269 -4.50 14.31 -17.90
N LEU A 270 -4.65 15.32 -17.06
CA LEU A 270 -5.84 15.49 -16.25
C LEU A 270 -7.05 15.75 -17.15
N PRO A 271 -8.17 15.01 -16.96
CA PRO A 271 -9.41 15.30 -17.65
C PRO A 271 -9.78 16.77 -17.46
N GLN A 272 -10.51 17.36 -18.40
CA GLN A 272 -11.04 18.72 -18.23
C GLN A 272 -12.08 18.83 -17.08
N SER A 273 -12.24 17.80 -16.23
CA SER A 273 -13.08 17.81 -15.05
C SER A 273 -12.25 18.09 -13.78
N ILE A 274 -12.75 19.02 -12.98
CA ILE A 274 -12.18 19.39 -11.68
C ILE A 274 -12.17 18.20 -10.72
N GLU A 275 -13.13 17.29 -10.86
CA GLU A 275 -13.27 16.09 -10.03
C GLU A 275 -12.08 15.14 -10.19
N ALA A 276 -11.71 14.79 -11.43
CA ALA A 276 -10.59 13.89 -11.66
C ALA A 276 -9.27 14.46 -11.15
N TYR A 277 -9.11 15.79 -11.27
CA TYR A 277 -7.97 16.49 -10.69
C TYR A 277 -7.92 16.35 -9.17
N ALA A 278 -9.03 16.59 -8.49
CA ALA A 278 -9.06 16.52 -7.04
C ALA A 278 -8.88 15.10 -6.50
N VAL A 279 -9.39 14.09 -7.21
CA VAL A 279 -9.16 12.67 -6.89
C VAL A 279 -7.70 12.29 -7.10
N ALA A 280 -7.07 12.71 -8.21
CA ALA A 280 -5.64 12.50 -8.42
C ALA A 280 -4.80 13.17 -7.32
N ALA A 281 -5.11 14.43 -6.98
CA ALA A 281 -4.47 15.12 -5.86
C ALA A 281 -4.65 14.38 -4.53
N ALA A 282 -5.84 13.82 -4.28
CA ALA A 282 -6.12 13.03 -3.10
C ALA A 282 -5.29 11.75 -3.07
N HIS A 283 -5.19 11.04 -4.19
CA HIS A 283 -4.39 9.81 -4.35
C HIS A 283 -2.91 10.07 -4.07
N GLU A 284 -2.34 11.09 -4.71
CA GLU A 284 -0.93 11.47 -4.51
C GLU A 284 -0.63 11.86 -3.06
N LEU A 285 -1.50 12.66 -2.43
CA LEU A 285 -1.39 12.98 -1.01
C LEU A 285 -1.54 11.74 -0.12
N GLY A 286 -2.29 10.73 -0.57
CA GLY A 286 -2.39 9.41 0.05
C GLY A 286 -1.02 8.78 0.25
N HIS A 287 -0.24 8.70 -0.83
CA HIS A 287 1.14 8.23 -0.78
C HIS A 287 2.03 9.12 0.09
N GLY A 288 2.12 10.41 -0.22
CA GLY A 288 3.11 11.27 0.41
C GLY A 288 2.85 11.51 1.91
N ALA A 289 1.60 11.84 2.24
CA ALA A 289 1.22 12.29 3.58
C ALA A 289 0.91 11.13 4.53
N PHE A 290 0.29 10.06 4.02
CA PHE A 290 -0.21 8.95 4.85
C PHE A 290 0.46 7.62 4.53
N ARG A 291 1.32 7.58 3.51
CA ARG A 291 2.09 6.39 3.11
C ARG A 291 1.18 5.25 2.70
N PHE A 292 0.00 5.58 2.16
CA PHE A 292 -0.85 4.58 1.59
C PHE A 292 -0.11 3.87 0.46
N ASP A 293 -0.22 2.55 0.43
CA ASP A 293 0.15 1.77 -0.74
C ASP A 293 -1.01 1.77 -1.73
N HIS A 294 -0.73 1.35 -2.96
CA HIS A 294 -1.77 0.99 -3.89
C HIS A 294 -2.62 -0.16 -3.33
N TRP A 295 -3.93 -0.07 -3.52
CA TRP A 295 -4.86 -0.98 -2.84
C TRP A 295 -4.65 -2.44 -3.26
N TRP A 296 -4.34 -2.70 -4.53
CA TRP A 296 -4.02 -4.05 -5.02
C TRP A 296 -2.72 -4.61 -4.44
N THR A 297 -1.70 -3.77 -4.22
CA THR A 297 -0.44 -4.18 -3.58
C THR A 297 -0.68 -4.53 -2.12
N GLU A 298 -1.45 -3.70 -1.41
CA GLU A 298 -1.75 -3.92 0.01
C GLU A 298 -2.64 -5.15 0.24
N THR A 299 -3.59 -5.42 -0.67
CA THR A 299 -4.65 -6.40 -0.43
C THR A 299 -4.58 -7.66 -1.29
N GLY A 300 -3.83 -7.63 -2.39
CA GLY A 300 -3.84 -8.67 -3.43
C GLY A 300 -5.08 -8.68 -4.30
N LEU A 301 -6.01 -7.73 -4.14
CA LEU A 301 -7.18 -7.61 -5.02
C LEU A 301 -6.78 -7.12 -6.41
N PRO A 302 -7.52 -7.46 -7.48
CA PRO A 302 -7.15 -7.01 -8.82
C PRO A 302 -7.24 -5.48 -8.95
N GLN A 303 -6.25 -4.89 -9.61
CA GLN A 303 -6.22 -3.47 -9.93
C GLN A 303 -7.47 -3.03 -10.72
N GLY A 304 -7.99 -1.85 -10.39
CA GLY A 304 -9.13 -1.22 -11.07
C GLY A 304 -10.49 -1.79 -10.69
N THR A 305 -10.57 -2.62 -9.65
CA THR A 305 -11.82 -3.34 -9.31
C THR A 305 -12.52 -2.84 -8.06
N THR A 306 -11.90 -1.90 -7.33
CA THR A 306 -12.45 -1.40 -6.07
C THR A 306 -12.67 0.11 -6.12
N ASP A 307 -13.58 0.58 -5.27
CA ASP A 307 -13.86 2.01 -5.08
C ASP A 307 -12.87 2.67 -4.09
N ASN A 308 -11.76 2.01 -3.74
CA ASN A 308 -10.75 2.57 -2.83
C ASN A 308 -10.01 3.73 -3.51
N LEU A 309 -9.69 4.79 -2.76
CA LEU A 309 -8.93 5.93 -3.26
C LEU A 309 -7.59 5.52 -3.90
N MET A 310 -6.95 4.48 -3.37
CA MET A 310 -5.64 4.01 -3.80
C MET A 310 -5.71 2.93 -4.89
N ASP A 311 -6.89 2.74 -5.49
CA ASP A 311 -7.09 1.89 -6.65
C ASP A 311 -7.28 2.73 -7.92
N TYR A 312 -6.98 2.16 -9.08
CA TYR A 312 -7.19 2.79 -10.38
C TYR A 312 -8.64 2.69 -10.87
N GLY A 313 -9.56 2.22 -10.02
CA GLY A 313 -11.00 2.23 -10.27
C GLY A 313 -11.62 3.64 -10.23
N GLY A 314 -10.87 4.65 -9.77
CA GLY A 314 -11.33 6.04 -9.69
C GLY A 314 -12.27 6.32 -8.52
N GLY A 315 -12.31 5.42 -7.54
CA GLY A 315 -13.12 5.58 -6.33
C GLY A 315 -12.50 6.54 -5.32
N THR A 316 -13.25 6.81 -4.25
CA THR A 316 -12.87 7.78 -3.21
C THR A 316 -13.06 7.27 -1.79
N THR A 317 -13.28 5.96 -1.63
CA THR A 317 -13.50 5.36 -0.32
C THR A 317 -12.16 5.12 0.37
N LEU A 318 -12.15 5.25 1.70
CA LEU A 318 -11.03 4.88 2.55
C LEU A 318 -11.50 3.79 3.52
N ALA A 319 -10.72 2.73 3.65
CA ALA A 319 -10.97 1.67 4.63
C ALA A 319 -10.52 2.10 6.04
N LYS A 320 -10.98 1.39 7.07
CA LYS A 320 -10.65 1.67 8.46
C LYS A 320 -9.15 1.76 8.72
N ARG A 321 -8.35 0.87 8.11
CA ARG A 321 -6.87 0.92 8.23
C ARG A 321 -6.27 2.21 7.68
N GLN A 322 -6.82 2.75 6.58
CA GLN A 322 -6.37 4.02 6.01
C GLN A 322 -6.74 5.20 6.91
N TRP A 323 -7.86 5.14 7.63
CA TRP A 323 -8.20 6.14 8.66
C TRP A 323 -7.16 6.16 9.79
N GLU A 324 -6.65 4.99 10.18
CA GLU A 324 -5.60 4.88 11.20
C GLU A 324 -4.24 5.38 10.68
N TYR A 325 -3.89 5.05 9.43
CA TYR A 325 -2.67 5.51 8.78
C TYR A 325 -2.62 7.05 8.63
N ILE A 326 -3.76 7.73 8.54
CA ILE A 326 -3.80 9.20 8.55
C ILE A 326 -3.11 9.77 9.80
N ARG A 327 -3.40 9.15 10.95
CA ARG A 327 -2.90 9.57 12.27
C ARG A 327 -1.54 8.98 12.60
N ASN A 328 -1.34 7.71 12.20
CA ASN A 328 -0.13 6.95 12.46
C ASN A 328 0.36 6.29 11.17
N PRO A 329 1.03 7.06 10.29
CA PRO A 329 1.47 6.56 8.99
C PRO A 329 2.40 5.34 9.12
N GLN A 330 2.17 4.34 8.26
CA GLN A 330 2.95 3.10 8.23
C GLN A 330 4.46 3.34 8.14
N THR A 331 5.28 2.44 8.68
CA THR A 331 6.73 2.53 8.48
C THR A 331 7.06 2.08 7.07
N VAL A 332 7.52 3.00 6.22
CA VAL A 332 8.01 2.70 4.87
C VAL A 332 9.53 2.76 4.82
N ASN A 333 10.13 1.80 4.11
CA ASN A 333 11.57 1.69 3.92
C ASN A 333 12.02 2.63 2.79
N THR A 334 12.61 3.77 3.15
CA THR A 334 13.05 4.86 2.25
C THR A 334 14.26 4.50 1.35
N LEU A 335 14.53 3.22 1.09
CA LEU A 335 15.69 2.78 0.30
C LEU A 335 15.34 1.72 -0.75
N GLY A 336 14.07 1.29 -0.84
CA GLY A 336 13.63 0.25 -1.77
C GLY A 336 12.17 0.39 -2.25
N GLU A 337 11.30 0.99 -1.45
CA GLU A 337 9.91 1.29 -1.83
C GLU A 337 9.76 2.62 -2.60
N GLU A 338 10.88 3.24 -3.00
CA GLU A 338 10.92 4.61 -3.56
C GLU A 338 10.74 4.68 -5.07
N ASP A 339 11.00 3.59 -5.81
CA ASP A 339 11.02 3.59 -7.28
C ASP A 339 9.93 2.67 -7.89
N GLU A 340 9.64 1.48 -7.34
CA GLU A 340 8.64 0.57 -7.94
C GLU A 340 7.17 1.00 -7.77
N ASP A 341 6.87 1.77 -6.72
CA ASP A 341 5.49 2.10 -6.33
C ASP A 341 5.06 3.54 -6.68
N ALA A 342 5.99 4.37 -7.16
CA ALA A 342 5.71 5.77 -7.49
C ALA A 342 5.45 5.98 -9.00
N ALA A 343 5.97 5.10 -9.86
CA ALA A 343 5.65 5.04 -11.29
C ALA A 343 5.33 3.59 -11.69
N LEU A 344 4.41 3.43 -12.65
CA LEU A 344 4.02 2.14 -13.22
C LEU A 344 5.22 1.47 -13.94
N THR A 345 5.90 0.52 -13.27
CA THR A 345 6.91 -0.44 -13.79
C THR A 345 8.11 0.07 -14.59
N ALA A 346 9.34 -0.26 -14.14
CA ALA A 346 10.38 -0.86 -15.00
C ALA A 346 11.50 -1.53 -14.19
N THR A 347 11.72 -2.82 -14.46
CA THR A 347 12.90 -3.59 -14.07
C THR A 347 14.19 -2.98 -14.67
N PRO A 348 15.35 -3.01 -13.96
CA PRO A 348 16.57 -2.41 -14.49
C PRO A 348 17.05 -3.16 -15.73
N GLN A 349 17.33 -2.39 -16.78
CA GLN A 349 17.82 -2.91 -18.05
C GLN A 349 19.31 -3.29 -17.94
N ILE A 350 19.73 -4.38 -18.57
CA ILE A 350 21.13 -4.84 -18.52
C ILE A 350 22.15 -3.79 -19.02
N SER A 351 21.71 -2.85 -19.85
CA SER A 351 22.50 -1.73 -20.38
C SER A 351 23.12 -0.88 -19.27
N GLU A 352 22.47 -0.79 -18.11
CA GLU A 352 22.94 -0.03 -16.94
C GLU A 352 24.13 -0.70 -16.24
N LEU A 353 24.32 -2.00 -16.42
CA LEU A 353 25.43 -2.75 -15.84
C LEU A 353 26.65 -2.83 -16.76
N ALA A 354 26.66 -2.13 -17.92
CA ALA A 354 27.71 -2.24 -18.93
C ALA A 354 29.14 -2.14 -18.38
N ASP A 355 29.38 -1.30 -17.37
CA ASP A 355 30.68 -1.11 -16.72
C ASP A 355 31.18 -2.32 -15.89
N PHE A 356 30.27 -3.23 -15.56
CA PHE A 356 30.52 -4.46 -14.80
C PHE A 356 30.53 -5.72 -15.68
N ARG A 357 30.41 -5.55 -16.99
CA ARG A 357 30.45 -6.66 -17.95
C ARG A 357 31.86 -7.29 -17.96
N ASN A 358 31.92 -8.62 -17.84
CA ASN A 358 33.18 -9.35 -17.98
C ASN A 358 33.69 -9.24 -19.43
N GLU A 359 34.99 -9.51 -19.66
CA GLU A 359 35.59 -9.46 -21.02
C GLU A 359 34.86 -10.33 -22.05
N GLU A 360 34.29 -11.46 -21.60
CA GLU A 360 33.54 -12.42 -22.43
C GLU A 360 32.08 -12.02 -22.65
N GLY A 361 31.68 -10.85 -22.12
CA GLY A 361 30.36 -10.29 -22.31
C GLY A 361 29.28 -10.76 -21.34
N THR A 362 29.67 -11.57 -20.36
CA THR A 362 28.83 -12.14 -19.29
C THR A 362 28.77 -11.23 -18.06
N TYR A 363 27.86 -11.52 -17.12
CA TYR A 363 27.75 -10.81 -15.84
C TYR A 363 27.76 -11.78 -14.66
N THR A 364 28.44 -11.43 -13.56
CA THR A 364 28.56 -12.29 -12.38
C THR A 364 27.89 -11.66 -11.14
N PHE A 365 27.00 -12.44 -10.50
CA PHE A 365 26.15 -12.03 -9.38
C PHE A 365 26.29 -12.97 -8.18
N ILE A 366 25.76 -12.55 -7.02
CA ILE A 366 25.68 -13.39 -5.81
C ILE A 366 24.28 -14.01 -5.72
N THR A 367 24.20 -15.33 -5.54
CA THR A 367 22.94 -16.06 -5.33
C THR A 367 22.49 -16.01 -3.86
N PRO A 368 21.23 -16.34 -3.55
CA PRO A 368 20.76 -16.52 -2.17
C PRO A 368 21.57 -17.53 -1.35
N ALA A 369 22.21 -18.52 -1.99
CA ALA A 369 23.12 -19.47 -1.35
C ALA A 369 24.51 -18.89 -1.02
N LYS A 370 24.74 -17.59 -1.29
CA LYS A 370 26.03 -16.89 -1.12
C LYS A 370 27.14 -17.47 -2.00
N THR A 371 26.77 -18.10 -3.11
CA THR A 371 27.68 -18.53 -4.17
C THR A 371 27.57 -17.58 -5.35
N LEU A 372 28.54 -17.61 -6.26
CA LEU A 372 28.50 -16.81 -7.48
C LEU A 372 27.72 -17.53 -8.58
N ILE A 373 27.01 -16.75 -9.39
CA ILE A 373 26.39 -17.19 -10.65
C ILE A 373 26.80 -16.23 -11.76
N THR A 374 27.18 -16.77 -12.93
CA THR A 374 27.54 -16.01 -14.12
C THR A 374 26.50 -16.28 -15.19
N LEU A 375 25.91 -15.21 -15.70
CA LEU A 375 24.86 -15.25 -16.71
C LEU A 375 25.42 -14.85 -18.09
N PRO A 376 24.86 -15.42 -19.18
CA PRO A 376 25.33 -15.20 -20.54
C PRO A 376 25.12 -13.76 -21.02
N HIS A 377 25.66 -13.44 -22.19
CA HIS A 377 25.48 -12.15 -22.85
C HIS A 377 24.05 -11.93 -23.37
N THR A 378 23.21 -12.97 -23.40
CA THR A 378 21.77 -12.92 -23.71
C THR A 378 20.93 -12.42 -22.53
N LEU A 379 21.56 -12.10 -21.41
CA LEU A 379 20.91 -11.45 -20.28
C LEU A 379 20.32 -10.10 -20.70
N SER A 380 19.02 -9.92 -20.50
CA SER A 380 18.30 -8.69 -20.85
C SER A 380 17.87 -7.91 -19.60
N GLU A 381 17.49 -8.62 -18.54
CA GLU A 381 16.97 -8.02 -17.30
C GLU A 381 17.51 -8.76 -16.07
N VAL A 382 17.66 -8.04 -14.97
CA VAL A 382 18.03 -8.60 -13.67
C VAL A 382 17.27 -7.93 -12.55
N TYR A 383 17.11 -8.63 -11.43
CA TYR A 383 16.53 -8.08 -10.21
C TYR A 383 17.27 -8.61 -8.99
N PHE A 384 17.64 -7.70 -8.09
CA PHE A 384 18.30 -8.03 -6.83
C PHE A 384 17.30 -7.97 -5.69
N SER A 385 17.41 -8.91 -4.76
CA SER A 385 16.51 -8.94 -3.64
C SER A 385 16.69 -7.73 -2.74
N THR A 386 15.61 -7.09 -2.34
CA THR A 386 15.58 -5.97 -1.38
C THR A 386 14.99 -6.35 -0.03
N GLY A 387 14.65 -7.64 0.14
CA GLY A 387 13.88 -8.16 1.26
C GLY A 387 12.63 -8.90 0.81
N ASP A 388 12.62 -9.40 -0.43
CA ASP A 388 11.44 -9.98 -1.07
C ASP A 388 11.13 -11.37 -0.52
N ASN A 389 9.90 -11.83 -0.72
CA ASN A 389 9.53 -13.19 -0.36
C ASN A 389 10.08 -14.18 -1.40
N TRP A 390 10.43 -15.39 -0.96
CA TRP A 390 10.82 -16.46 -1.88
C TRP A 390 9.69 -16.84 -2.84
N SER A 391 10.03 -17.16 -4.10
CA SER A 391 9.14 -17.96 -4.95
C SER A 391 9.13 -19.38 -4.39
N LEU A 392 7.96 -19.85 -3.94
CA LEU A 392 7.79 -21.13 -3.27
C LEU A 392 7.22 -22.16 -4.25
N GLN A 393 7.92 -23.28 -4.38
CA GLN A 393 7.38 -24.45 -5.05
C GLN A 393 6.51 -25.22 -4.04
N ASN A 394 5.19 -25.24 -4.29
CA ASN A 394 4.14 -25.83 -3.46
C ASN A 394 3.73 -24.99 -2.23
N GLU A 395 2.42 -25.02 -1.93
CA GLU A 395 1.66 -24.21 -0.96
C GLU A 395 2.19 -24.22 0.48
N CYS A 396 3.30 -23.54 0.73
CA CYS A 396 3.90 -23.44 2.05
C CYS A 396 3.54 -22.10 2.71
N SER A 397 3.11 -22.14 3.96
CA SER A 397 2.74 -20.95 4.75
C SER A 397 3.94 -20.43 5.58
N GLY A 398 4.17 -19.12 5.54
CA GLY A 398 5.20 -18.42 6.33
C GLY A 398 5.90 -17.29 5.57
N LEU A 399 6.41 -16.29 6.29
CA LEU A 399 7.23 -15.19 5.75
C LEU A 399 8.68 -15.66 5.62
N TYR A 400 9.22 -15.71 4.40
CA TYR A 400 10.61 -16.08 4.17
C TYR A 400 11.26 -15.05 3.26
N LEU A 401 12.19 -14.28 3.81
CA LEU A 401 12.85 -13.22 3.06
C LEU A 401 14.05 -13.79 2.29
N LEU A 402 14.19 -13.39 1.02
CA LEU A 402 15.39 -13.54 0.23
C LEU A 402 16.50 -12.65 0.84
N PRO A 403 17.76 -13.11 0.87
CA PRO A 403 18.85 -12.29 1.38
C PRO A 403 19.02 -11.04 0.52
N ILE A 404 18.91 -9.88 1.17
CA ILE A 404 19.08 -8.56 0.53
C ILE A 404 20.43 -8.50 -0.23
N GLY A 405 20.38 -7.99 -1.46
CA GLY A 405 21.52 -7.83 -2.36
C GLY A 405 21.89 -9.08 -3.16
N THR A 406 21.12 -10.18 -3.06
CA THR A 406 21.31 -11.39 -3.89
C THR A 406 20.43 -11.37 -5.12
N LEU A 407 20.85 -12.02 -6.21
CA LEU A 407 20.08 -12.09 -7.44
C LEU A 407 18.77 -12.87 -7.19
N ALA A 408 17.64 -12.18 -7.30
CA ALA A 408 16.31 -12.74 -7.09
C ALA A 408 15.66 -13.20 -8.39
N PHE A 409 15.89 -12.48 -9.49
CA PHE A 409 15.33 -12.80 -10.80
C PHE A 409 16.24 -12.33 -11.95
N PHE A 410 16.11 -12.96 -13.12
CA PHE A 410 16.69 -12.48 -14.37
C PHE A 410 15.90 -12.95 -15.60
N ALA A 411 16.03 -12.23 -16.72
CA ALA A 411 15.52 -12.63 -18.02
C ALA A 411 16.64 -12.85 -19.04
N LEU A 412 16.49 -13.89 -19.86
CA LEU A 412 17.35 -14.14 -21.02
C LEU A 412 16.55 -13.92 -22.30
N GLU A 413 17.11 -13.17 -23.24
CA GLU A 413 16.50 -12.89 -24.54
C GLU A 413 17.28 -13.58 -25.66
N GLU A 414 16.61 -14.51 -26.37
CA GLU A 414 17.16 -15.24 -27.51
C GLU A 414 16.16 -15.21 -28.66
N GLU A 415 16.62 -14.84 -29.86
CA GLU A 415 15.79 -14.76 -31.08
C GLU A 415 14.50 -13.91 -30.95
N GLY A 416 14.48 -12.95 -30.00
CA GLY A 416 13.35 -12.07 -29.73
C GLY A 416 12.33 -12.63 -28.72
N GLU A 417 12.59 -13.79 -28.13
CA GLU A 417 11.79 -14.35 -27.03
C GLU A 417 12.51 -14.17 -25.68
N LYS A 418 11.79 -13.65 -24.68
CA LYS A 418 12.29 -13.46 -23.31
C LYS A 418 11.86 -14.59 -22.39
N ASN A 419 12.83 -15.22 -21.74
CA ASN A 419 12.62 -16.29 -20.76
C ASN A 419 12.94 -15.79 -19.34
N TYR A 420 11.98 -15.97 -18.43
CA TYR A 420 12.00 -15.42 -17.07
C TYR A 420 12.39 -16.49 -16.05
N PHE A 421 13.35 -16.18 -15.16
CA PHE A 421 13.87 -17.11 -14.16
C PHE A 421 13.92 -16.51 -12.75
N TYR A 422 13.27 -17.16 -11.79
CA TYR A 422 13.11 -16.70 -10.42
C TYR A 422 13.83 -17.62 -9.42
N ALA A 423 14.39 -17.05 -8.35
CA ALA A 423 15.03 -17.80 -7.29
C ALA A 423 14.03 -18.71 -6.57
N GLN A 424 14.32 -20.02 -6.53
CA GLN A 424 13.44 -21.04 -5.95
C GLN A 424 13.99 -21.56 -4.62
N LYS A 425 13.08 -21.93 -3.72
CA LYS A 425 13.39 -22.54 -2.42
C LYS A 425 12.59 -23.81 -2.18
N GLN A 426 13.24 -24.79 -1.53
CA GLN A 426 12.58 -26.01 -1.06
C GLN A 426 11.89 -25.79 0.29
N CYS A 427 10.62 -26.19 0.39
CA CYS A 427 9.89 -26.15 1.65
C CYS A 427 10.52 -27.05 2.72
N GLY A 428 10.66 -26.51 3.93
CA GLY A 428 11.08 -27.25 5.13
C GLY A 428 12.56 -27.15 5.51
N ASN A 429 13.45 -26.64 4.64
CA ASN A 429 14.90 -26.62 4.92
C ASN A 429 15.66 -25.33 4.56
N ASP A 430 15.00 -24.22 4.21
CA ASP A 430 15.66 -22.94 3.85
C ASP A 430 16.73 -23.05 2.74
N GLN A 431 16.68 -24.11 1.92
CA GLN A 431 17.67 -24.34 0.88
C GLN A 431 17.26 -23.71 -0.45
N PHE A 432 18.20 -22.93 -1.01
CA PHE A 432 18.14 -22.41 -2.37
C PHE A 432 18.27 -23.55 -3.38
N MET A 433 17.31 -23.65 -4.32
CA MET A 433 17.22 -24.73 -5.30
C MET A 433 17.72 -24.35 -6.70
N GLY A 434 18.08 -23.09 -6.91
CA GLY A 434 18.42 -22.55 -8.22
C GLY A 434 17.36 -21.60 -8.75
N TYR A 435 17.37 -21.36 -10.05
CA TYR A 435 16.42 -20.47 -10.72
C TYR A 435 15.52 -21.26 -11.68
N ALA A 436 14.23 -20.97 -11.70
CA ALA A 436 13.26 -21.62 -12.59
C ALA A 436 12.16 -20.64 -13.04
N SER A 437 11.48 -20.97 -14.13
CA SER A 437 10.32 -20.20 -14.62
C SER A 437 9.13 -20.28 -13.65
N ALA A 438 8.23 -19.28 -13.70
CA ALA A 438 7.10 -19.14 -12.77
C ALA A 438 6.16 -20.36 -12.74
N ASN A 439 6.10 -21.16 -13.81
CA ASN A 439 5.29 -22.38 -13.90
C ASN A 439 6.11 -23.66 -13.62
N SER A 440 7.39 -23.54 -13.28
CA SER A 440 8.33 -24.62 -12.92
C SER A 440 8.68 -25.66 -14.00
N ASP A 441 8.22 -25.50 -15.23
CA ASP A 441 8.51 -26.43 -16.33
C ASP A 441 9.96 -26.34 -16.84
N ILE A 442 10.67 -25.23 -16.57
CA ILE A 442 12.03 -24.99 -17.06
C ILE A 442 12.90 -24.46 -15.92
N SER A 443 13.95 -25.21 -15.59
CA SER A 443 15.01 -24.78 -14.66
C SER A 443 16.19 -24.20 -15.43
N TYR A 444 16.78 -23.12 -14.92
CA TYR A 444 18.04 -22.60 -15.44
C TYR A 444 19.20 -23.48 -14.96
N PHE A 445 20.00 -23.96 -15.89
CA PHE A 445 21.21 -24.72 -15.61
C PHE A 445 22.44 -23.85 -15.83
N ASP A 446 23.16 -23.55 -14.75
CA ASP A 446 24.39 -22.79 -14.80
C ASP A 446 25.53 -23.62 -15.44
N THR A 447 25.88 -23.24 -16.66
CA THR A 447 26.97 -23.87 -17.44
C THR A 447 28.21 -22.98 -17.52
N ILE A 448 28.15 -21.74 -17.01
CA ILE A 448 29.14 -20.68 -17.25
C ILE A 448 29.98 -20.42 -16.01
N SER A 449 29.41 -20.44 -14.80
CA SER A 449 30.16 -20.08 -13.57
C SER A 449 31.34 -20.99 -13.24
N HIS A 450 31.42 -22.16 -13.88
CA HIS A 450 32.49 -23.13 -13.69
C HIS A 450 33.61 -23.05 -14.75
N THR A 451 33.51 -22.14 -15.72
CA THR A 451 34.55 -21.92 -16.75
C THR A 451 35.58 -20.88 -16.28
N ASN A 452 36.83 -20.97 -16.78
CA ASN A 452 37.92 -20.06 -16.40
C ASN A 452 37.71 -18.65 -16.99
N LEU A 453 36.90 -17.84 -16.32
CA LEU A 453 36.68 -16.43 -16.68
C LEU A 453 37.98 -15.62 -16.47
N ARG A 454 38.41 -14.87 -17.49
CA ARG A 454 39.67 -14.10 -17.49
C ARG A 454 39.65 -12.90 -16.52
N SER A 455 38.47 -12.36 -16.25
CA SER A 455 38.22 -11.29 -15.28
C SER A 455 36.80 -11.44 -14.73
N ILE A 456 36.65 -11.35 -13.39
CA ILE A 456 35.34 -11.42 -12.72
C ILE A 456 35.08 -10.07 -12.07
N SER A 457 34.07 -9.36 -12.58
CA SER A 457 33.48 -8.21 -11.91
C SER A 457 32.24 -8.68 -11.16
N MET A 458 32.21 -8.47 -9.84
CA MET A 458 31.12 -8.94 -8.99
C MET A 458 30.15 -7.80 -8.72
N VAL A 459 28.88 -8.00 -9.08
CA VAL A 459 27.79 -7.06 -8.79
C VAL A 459 27.04 -7.57 -7.57
N SER A 460 27.06 -6.79 -6.48
CA SER A 460 26.31 -7.08 -5.24
C SER A 460 26.06 -5.80 -4.46
N GLN A 461 24.93 -5.71 -3.77
CA GLN A 461 24.60 -4.59 -2.89
C GLN A 461 25.17 -4.82 -1.46
N PRO A 462 26.08 -3.98 -0.94
CA PRO A 462 26.60 -4.15 0.41
C PRO A 462 25.63 -3.62 1.48
N CYS A 463 25.49 -4.34 2.60
CA CYS A 463 24.77 -3.85 3.78
C CYS A 463 25.47 -2.60 4.35
N ALA A 464 24.77 -1.46 4.40
CA ALA A 464 25.31 -0.23 4.98
C ALA A 464 25.26 -0.28 6.52
N ALA A 465 26.43 -0.26 7.17
CA ALA A 465 26.55 0.19 8.55
C ALA A 465 26.42 1.73 8.61
N PRO A 466 25.94 2.32 9.72
CA PRO A 466 25.49 3.70 9.76
C PRO A 466 26.66 4.70 9.73
N LYS A 467 27.16 5.05 8.54
CA LYS A 467 27.84 6.32 8.23
C LYS A 467 27.62 6.70 6.75
N PRO A 468 27.55 8.00 6.41
CA PRO A 468 26.96 8.46 5.16
C PRO A 468 28.00 8.50 4.04
N TYR A 469 28.39 7.37 3.46
CA TYR A 469 29.03 7.31 2.12
C TYR A 469 28.87 5.89 1.55
N SER A 470 28.08 5.73 0.50
CA SER A 470 28.15 4.56 -0.38
C SER A 470 29.45 4.65 -1.20
N ARG A 471 30.28 3.59 -1.15
CA ARG A 471 31.45 3.45 -2.04
C ARG A 471 31.30 2.16 -2.84
N TYR A 472 31.32 2.27 -4.15
CA TYR A 472 31.55 1.16 -5.09
C TYR A 472 33.06 0.90 -5.19
N PHE A 473 33.49 -0.37 -5.21
CA PHE A 473 34.91 -0.72 -5.23
C PHE A 473 35.33 -1.40 -6.54
N ARG A 474 36.27 -0.78 -7.27
CA ARG A 474 37.22 -1.50 -8.13
C ARG A 474 38.45 -1.84 -7.29
N GLY A 475 38.66 -3.12 -6.98
CA GLY A 475 39.94 -3.66 -6.47
C GLY A 475 40.42 -3.24 -5.06
N ASN A 476 40.55 -4.26 -4.21
CA ASN A 476 41.24 -4.37 -2.91
C ASN A 476 40.62 -3.69 -1.64
N PRO A 477 40.18 -4.46 -0.62
CA PRO A 477 39.27 -3.99 0.44
C PRO A 477 39.94 -3.81 1.83
N MET A 478 39.25 -3.09 2.73
CA MET A 478 39.20 -3.29 4.21
C MET A 478 38.11 -2.33 4.74
N THR A 479 37.09 -2.68 5.53
CA THR A 479 36.79 -3.79 6.45
C THR A 479 35.27 -3.81 6.67
N CYS A 480 34.58 -4.94 6.43
CA CYS A 480 33.46 -5.42 7.28
C CYS A 480 32.88 -6.79 6.86
N LEU A 481 33.04 -7.28 5.63
CA LEU A 481 32.49 -8.60 5.24
C LEU A 481 33.44 -9.80 5.40
N TRP A 482 34.75 -9.58 5.58
CA TRP A 482 35.74 -10.66 5.45
C TRP A 482 35.92 -11.59 6.66
N ARG A 483 35.31 -11.31 7.83
CA ARG A 483 35.46 -12.18 9.01
C ARG A 483 34.54 -13.41 9.03
N ASN A 484 33.42 -13.39 8.30
CA ASN A 484 32.44 -14.48 8.33
C ASN A 484 32.55 -15.47 7.15
N ILE A 485 33.14 -15.07 6.02
CA ILE A 485 33.27 -15.95 4.83
C ILE A 485 34.38 -17.00 5.01
N LEU A 486 35.43 -16.71 5.77
CA LEU A 486 36.55 -17.65 5.98
C LEU A 486 36.29 -18.78 6.97
N ARG A 487 35.11 -18.86 7.60
CA ARG A 487 34.73 -19.97 8.51
C ARG A 487 33.92 -21.08 7.84
N GLY A 488 33.49 -20.90 6.59
CA GLY A 488 32.63 -21.85 5.87
C GLY A 488 33.28 -22.66 4.75
N ILE A 489 34.57 -22.46 4.46
CA ILE A 489 35.25 -23.13 3.33
C ILE A 489 35.97 -24.40 3.85
N PRO A 490 35.64 -25.60 3.37
CA PRO A 490 36.41 -26.81 3.67
C PRO A 490 37.86 -26.68 3.21
N ASN A 491 38.80 -27.19 3.99
CA ASN A 491 40.26 -27.05 3.82
C ASN A 491 40.86 -27.63 2.51
N SER A 492 40.07 -28.14 1.57
CA SER A 492 40.55 -28.92 0.43
C SER A 492 40.94 -28.13 -0.83
N THR A 493 40.79 -26.79 -0.87
CA THR A 493 41.15 -25.97 -2.05
C THR A 493 42.38 -25.08 -1.86
N ARG A 494 43.22 -25.34 -0.85
CA ARG A 494 44.40 -24.51 -0.52
C ARG A 494 45.63 -24.66 -1.40
N ALA A 495 45.58 -25.36 -2.53
CA ALA A 495 46.77 -25.60 -3.34
C ALA A 495 46.68 -24.98 -4.75
N GLY A 496 47.25 -23.78 -4.89
CA GLY A 496 47.93 -23.37 -6.12
C GLY A 496 47.14 -22.52 -7.12
N ALA A 497 47.04 -21.21 -6.88
CA ALA A 497 47.13 -20.19 -7.93
C ALA A 497 47.56 -18.84 -7.30
N PRO A 498 48.44 -18.05 -7.95
CA PRO A 498 49.05 -16.84 -7.40
C PRO A 498 48.05 -15.67 -7.43
N TRP A 499 48.47 -14.49 -6.97
CA TRP A 499 47.73 -13.21 -6.91
C TRP A 499 47.03 -12.88 -5.58
N ALA A 500 47.83 -12.76 -4.52
CA ALA A 500 47.62 -11.70 -3.53
C ALA A 500 48.91 -10.86 -3.44
N ARG A 501 48.93 -9.71 -4.12
CA ARG A 501 49.85 -8.62 -3.78
C ARG A 501 49.02 -7.47 -3.21
N LEU A 502 49.08 -7.33 -1.89
CA LEU A 502 48.72 -6.11 -1.17
C LEU A 502 49.77 -5.03 -1.46
N ILE A 503 49.32 -3.85 -1.88
CA ILE A 503 50.05 -2.58 -1.68
C ILE A 503 48.98 -1.52 -1.32
N PHE A 504 49.30 -0.73 -0.28
CA PHE A 504 48.42 0.10 0.56
C PHE A 504 47.51 1.11 -0.15
#